data_AF-A0AAV1IIP6-F1
#
_entry.id   AF-A0AAV1IIP6-F1
#
_cell.length_a   1.000
_cell.length_b   1.000
_cell.length_c   1.000
_cell.angle_alpha   90.00
_cell.angle_beta   90.00
_cell.angle_gamma   90.00
#
_symmetry.space_group_name_H-M   'P 1'
#
loop_
_entity.id
_entity.type
_entity.pdbx_description
1 polymer ?
#
loop_
_entity_poly.entity_id
_entity_poly.type
_entity_poly.pdbx_seq_one_letter_code
_entity_poly.pdbx_strand_id
1 'polypeptide(L)'
;MSSSQRTQQQYDQYAESYDALDSGAAANALGFPQLRKELLAQASGHVLELAVGTGLNLPLYTADTVTALSAVDISGAMLQQAQRRVRGLQQSFTVDLKQGDVAALPYPDNTFDTVVDTFSLCVFPQPLAALQEAARVVKPGGRVLVLEHQRSSFAPLAWYQDVTAAAVAATGKGCYWNQDVKDQKKKAAAAADVLHQFVMGKANKLGEARSGRRCQHISS
;
A
#
# COMPACT_ATOMS: atom_id res chain seq x y z
N MET A 1 -24.00 -3.23 -11.40
CA MET A 1 -22.89 -3.49 -10.47
C MET A 1 -22.13 -2.20 -10.21
N SER A 2 -21.77 -1.92 -8.95
CA SER A 2 -20.90 -0.79 -8.60
C SER A 2 -19.48 -0.99 -9.14
N SER A 3 -18.65 0.05 -9.10
CA SER A 3 -17.22 -0.08 -9.42
C SER A 3 -16.51 -1.04 -8.46
N SER A 4 -16.73 -0.92 -7.15
CA SER A 4 -16.16 -1.84 -6.14
C SER A 4 -16.56 -3.30 -6.38
N GLN A 5 -17.82 -3.57 -6.74
CA GLN A 5 -18.28 -4.93 -7.07
C GLN A 5 -17.57 -5.53 -8.30
N ARG A 6 -17.25 -4.70 -9.29
CA ARG A 6 -16.48 -5.14 -10.47
C ARG A 6 -15.02 -5.45 -10.09
N THR A 7 -14.38 -4.58 -9.31
CA THR A 7 -13.03 -4.82 -8.79
C THR A 7 -12.98 -6.10 -7.95
N GLN A 8 -13.96 -6.31 -7.07
CA GLN A 8 -14.07 -7.53 -6.27
C GLN A 8 -14.12 -8.78 -7.16
N GLN A 9 -15.04 -8.84 -8.12
CA GLN A 9 -15.19 -10.00 -9.01
C GLN A 9 -13.91 -10.27 -9.82
N GLN A 10 -13.26 -9.22 -10.30
CA GLN A 10 -12.01 -9.32 -11.04
C GLN A 10 -10.88 -9.91 -10.17
N TYR A 11 -10.74 -9.45 -8.93
CA TYR A 11 -9.71 -9.95 -8.01
C TYR A 11 -10.04 -11.34 -7.46
N ASP A 12 -11.31 -11.69 -7.31
CA ASP A 12 -11.71 -13.07 -6.99
C ASP A 12 -11.25 -14.06 -8.07
N GLN A 13 -11.30 -13.67 -9.35
CA GLN A 13 -10.80 -14.48 -10.47
C GLN A 13 -9.26 -14.50 -10.55
N TYR A 14 -8.60 -13.43 -10.16
CA TYR A 14 -7.13 -13.34 -10.22
C TYR A 14 -6.41 -14.03 -9.06
N ALA A 15 -7.09 -14.33 -7.94
CA ALA A 15 -6.46 -14.77 -6.70
C ALA A 15 -5.54 -16.01 -6.83
N GLU A 16 -5.84 -16.95 -7.72
CA GLU A 16 -5.01 -18.15 -7.91
C GLU A 16 -3.71 -17.87 -8.68
N SER A 17 -3.76 -16.95 -9.65
CA SER A 17 -2.61 -16.60 -10.51
C SER A 17 -1.82 -15.39 -9.99
N TYR A 18 -2.33 -14.71 -8.96
CA TYR A 18 -1.82 -13.43 -8.48
C TYR A 18 -0.32 -13.49 -8.14
N ASP A 19 0.10 -14.45 -7.32
CA ASP A 19 1.48 -14.54 -6.84
C ASP A 19 2.47 -14.79 -7.99
N ALA A 20 2.10 -15.61 -8.97
CA ALA A 20 2.95 -15.87 -10.14
C ALA A 20 3.18 -14.60 -10.97
N LEU A 21 2.17 -13.72 -11.04
CA LEU A 21 2.24 -12.45 -11.76
C LEU A 21 2.92 -11.34 -10.93
N ASP A 22 2.62 -11.23 -9.64
CA ASP A 22 3.02 -10.10 -8.78
C ASP A 22 4.33 -10.31 -8.01
N SER A 23 4.72 -11.57 -7.82
CA SER A 23 5.96 -11.95 -7.12
C SER A 23 6.89 -12.79 -8.01
N GLY A 24 6.58 -12.91 -9.30
CA GLY A 24 7.36 -13.64 -10.29
C GLY A 24 8.66 -12.95 -10.72
N ALA A 25 9.30 -13.50 -11.75
CA ALA A 25 10.60 -13.04 -12.22
C ALA A 25 10.63 -11.55 -12.61
N ALA A 26 9.55 -11.03 -13.19
CA ALA A 26 9.44 -9.62 -13.57
C ALA A 26 9.47 -8.70 -12.33
N ALA A 27 8.66 -8.99 -11.31
CA ALA A 27 8.64 -8.23 -10.06
C ALA A 27 10.01 -8.25 -9.35
N ASN A 28 10.70 -9.39 -9.37
CA ASN A 28 12.05 -9.52 -8.84
C ASN A 28 13.07 -8.68 -9.62
N ALA A 29 13.03 -8.72 -10.95
CA ALA A 29 13.92 -7.94 -11.81
C ALA A 29 13.72 -6.42 -11.63
N LEU A 30 12.49 -5.99 -11.32
CA LEU A 30 12.16 -4.60 -11.02
C LEU A 30 12.43 -4.19 -9.56
N GLY A 31 12.79 -5.15 -8.70
CA GLY A 31 13.17 -4.90 -7.30
C GLY A 31 11.99 -4.69 -6.34
N PHE A 32 10.75 -5.03 -6.73
CA PHE A 32 9.57 -4.84 -5.89
C PHE A 32 9.68 -5.51 -4.49
N PRO A 33 10.22 -6.73 -4.34
CA PRO A 33 10.36 -7.35 -3.03
C PRO A 33 11.26 -6.56 -2.08
N GLN A 34 12.35 -5.99 -2.60
CA GLN A 34 13.28 -5.20 -1.81
C GLN A 34 12.64 -3.86 -1.37
N LEU A 35 11.85 -3.25 -2.25
CA LEU A 35 11.14 -2.00 -1.96
C LEU A 35 10.02 -2.23 -0.93
N ARG A 36 9.29 -3.34 -1.03
CA ARG A 36 8.35 -3.77 0.02
C ARG A 36 9.09 -3.89 1.36
N LYS A 37 10.22 -4.61 1.40
CA LYS A 37 11.01 -4.77 2.63
C LYS A 37 11.48 -3.45 3.23
N GLU A 38 11.96 -2.52 2.41
CA GLU A 38 12.43 -1.20 2.86
C GLU A 38 11.31 -0.30 3.39
N LEU A 39 10.14 -0.31 2.74
CA LEU A 39 8.97 0.42 3.22
C LEU A 39 8.48 -0.17 4.55
N LEU A 40 8.28 -1.49 4.59
CA LEU A 40 7.66 -2.17 5.73
C LEU A 40 8.55 -2.19 6.98
N ALA A 41 9.87 -2.08 6.83
CA ALA A 41 10.79 -1.88 7.95
C ALA A 41 10.51 -0.60 8.77
N GLN A 42 9.69 0.32 8.22
CA GLN A 42 9.29 1.56 8.88
C GLN A 42 7.93 1.47 9.56
N ALA A 43 7.21 0.36 9.38
CA ALA A 43 5.94 0.10 10.03
C ALA A 43 6.14 -0.29 11.49
N SER A 44 5.29 0.25 12.37
CA SER A 44 5.38 0.00 13.81
C SER A 44 4.04 0.17 14.53
N GLY A 45 3.93 -0.45 15.70
CA GLY A 45 2.73 -0.42 16.55
C GLY A 45 1.60 -1.29 16.02
N HIS A 46 0.37 -0.80 16.16
CA HIS A 46 -0.81 -1.42 15.55
C HIS A 46 -0.90 -0.99 14.09
N VAL A 47 -0.67 -1.93 13.18
CA VAL A 47 -0.58 -1.69 11.74
C VAL A 47 -1.86 -2.09 11.03
N LEU A 48 -2.32 -1.27 10.08
CA LEU A 48 -3.34 -1.64 9.09
C LEU A 48 -2.71 -1.77 7.71
N GLU A 49 -2.87 -2.90 7.05
CA GLU A 49 -2.58 -3.06 5.62
C GLU A 49 -3.85 -2.98 4.77
N LEU A 50 -3.84 -2.06 3.81
CA LEU A 50 -4.89 -1.88 2.81
C LEU A 50 -4.63 -2.79 1.61
N ALA A 51 -5.70 -3.40 1.09
CA ALA A 51 -5.66 -4.32 -0.06
C ALA A 51 -4.54 -5.37 0.09
N VAL A 52 -4.59 -6.15 1.18
CA VAL A 52 -3.57 -7.14 1.54
C VAL A 52 -3.34 -8.20 0.45
N GLY A 53 -4.30 -8.38 -0.47
CA GLY A 53 -4.25 -9.35 -1.55
C GLY A 53 -4.07 -10.76 -1.00
N THR A 54 -3.14 -11.51 -1.60
CA THR A 54 -2.76 -12.83 -1.10
C THR A 54 -1.87 -12.77 0.14
N GLY A 55 -1.48 -11.58 0.62
CA GLY A 55 -0.64 -11.39 1.79
C GLY A 55 0.87 -11.44 1.53
N LEU A 56 1.35 -11.02 0.35
CA LEU A 56 2.78 -11.02 0.01
C LEU A 56 3.65 -10.22 1.01
N ASN A 57 3.06 -9.23 1.68
CA ASN A 57 3.75 -8.42 2.70
C ASN A 57 3.77 -9.05 4.09
N LEU A 58 2.85 -9.98 4.39
CA LEU A 58 2.70 -10.54 5.74
C LEU A 58 4.02 -11.09 6.34
N PRO A 59 4.88 -11.79 5.59
CA PRO A 59 6.16 -12.29 6.12
C PRO A 59 7.20 -11.20 6.38
N LEU A 60 6.98 -9.96 5.92
CA LEU A 60 7.93 -8.86 6.01
C LEU A 60 7.73 -8.02 7.28
N TYR A 61 6.61 -8.17 7.97
CA TYR A 61 6.39 -7.57 9.29
C TYR A 61 7.09 -8.37 10.39
N THR A 62 7.67 -7.65 11.35
CA THR A 62 8.43 -8.25 12.45
C THR A 62 7.85 -7.83 13.80
N ALA A 63 7.97 -8.71 14.78
CA ALA A 63 7.52 -8.45 16.14
C ALA A 63 8.38 -7.41 16.89
N ASP A 64 9.55 -7.05 16.34
CA ASP A 64 10.41 -6.01 16.91
C ASP A 64 9.78 -4.63 16.82
N THR A 65 8.93 -4.40 15.81
CA THR A 65 8.28 -3.10 15.58
C THR A 65 6.75 -3.17 15.58
N VAL A 66 6.16 -4.30 15.17
CA VAL A 66 4.70 -4.47 15.04
C VAL A 66 4.12 -5.19 16.26
N THR A 67 3.08 -4.62 16.86
CA THR A 67 2.38 -5.18 18.02
C THR A 67 1.10 -5.92 17.65
N ALA A 68 0.44 -5.51 16.56
CA ALA A 68 -0.72 -6.17 15.98
C ALA A 68 -0.84 -5.75 14.51
N LEU A 69 -1.35 -6.65 13.66
CA LEU A 69 -1.58 -6.40 12.24
C LEU A 69 -3.05 -6.65 11.91
N SER A 70 -3.73 -5.64 11.41
CA SER A 70 -5.02 -5.77 10.75
C SER A 70 -4.82 -5.62 9.24
N ALA A 71 -5.57 -6.35 8.44
CA ALA A 71 -5.43 -6.33 7.00
C ALA A 71 -6.80 -6.44 6.33
N VAL A 72 -7.04 -5.62 5.30
CA VAL A 72 -8.31 -5.58 4.57
C VAL A 72 -8.09 -5.89 3.10
N ASP A 73 -9.01 -6.66 2.51
CA ASP A 73 -9.13 -6.77 1.06
C ASP A 73 -10.61 -6.86 0.68
N ILE A 74 -10.95 -6.40 -0.52
CA ILE A 74 -12.32 -6.49 -1.04
C ILE A 74 -12.66 -7.90 -1.52
N SER A 75 -11.65 -8.66 -1.96
CA SER A 75 -11.77 -10.01 -2.51
C SER A 75 -11.68 -11.06 -1.41
N GLY A 76 -12.74 -11.88 -1.30
CA GLY A 76 -12.74 -13.03 -0.41
C GLY A 76 -11.73 -14.09 -0.84
N ALA A 77 -11.53 -14.28 -2.15
CA ALA A 77 -10.56 -15.25 -2.66
C ALA A 77 -9.10 -14.86 -2.34
N MET A 78 -8.78 -13.57 -2.43
CA MET A 78 -7.49 -13.03 -1.98
C MET A 78 -7.27 -13.28 -0.49
N LEU A 79 -8.26 -12.98 0.35
CA LEU A 79 -8.18 -13.23 1.79
C LEU A 79 -8.03 -14.72 2.15
N GLN A 80 -8.59 -15.63 1.36
CA GLN A 80 -8.36 -17.07 1.55
C GLN A 80 -6.88 -17.45 1.35
N GLN A 81 -6.21 -16.85 0.36
CA GLN A 81 -4.77 -17.01 0.15
C GLN A 81 -3.97 -16.37 1.29
N ALA A 82 -4.32 -15.16 1.71
CA ALA A 82 -3.70 -14.48 2.85
C ALA A 82 -3.84 -15.30 4.14
N GLN A 83 -5.01 -15.89 4.39
CA GLN A 83 -5.25 -16.73 5.55
C GLN A 83 -4.38 -17.99 5.55
N ARG A 84 -4.14 -18.60 4.37
CA ARG A 84 -3.18 -19.71 4.24
C ARG A 84 -1.77 -19.27 4.63
N ARG A 85 -1.36 -18.08 4.19
CA ARG A 85 -0.06 -17.50 4.51
C ARG A 85 0.08 -17.19 6.00
N VAL A 86 -0.93 -16.57 6.64
CA VAL A 86 -0.99 -16.35 8.09
C VAL A 86 -0.77 -17.64 8.88
N ARG A 87 -1.45 -18.74 8.50
CA ARG A 87 -1.28 -20.04 9.18
C ARG A 87 0.13 -20.62 9.08
N GLY A 88 0.89 -20.24 8.05
CA GLY A 88 2.28 -20.67 7.87
C GLY A 88 3.31 -19.76 8.56
N LEU A 89 2.88 -18.61 9.10
CA LEU A 89 3.77 -17.66 9.75
C LEU A 89 4.00 -18.05 11.22
N GLN A 90 5.25 -17.95 11.65
CA GLN A 90 5.63 -18.02 13.07
C GLN A 90 5.88 -16.59 13.55
N GLN A 91 4.81 -15.90 13.94
CA GLN A 91 4.84 -14.52 14.44
C GLN A 91 4.21 -14.46 15.84
N SER A 92 4.72 -13.57 16.69
CA SER A 92 4.23 -13.39 18.07
C SER A 92 3.14 -12.33 18.20
N PHE A 93 2.83 -11.60 17.11
CA PHE A 93 1.72 -10.65 17.05
C PHE A 93 0.52 -11.26 16.31
N THR A 94 -0.67 -10.72 16.56
CA THR A 94 -1.91 -11.16 15.92
C THR A 94 -2.03 -10.59 14.50
N VAL A 95 -2.55 -11.40 13.58
CA VAL A 95 -2.94 -10.97 12.23
C VAL A 95 -4.44 -11.18 12.07
N ASP A 96 -5.19 -10.08 11.93
CA ASP A 96 -6.63 -10.07 11.67
C ASP A 96 -6.91 -9.74 10.21
N LEU A 97 -7.62 -10.63 9.51
CA LEU A 97 -7.97 -10.48 8.10
C LEU A 97 -9.46 -10.19 7.97
N LYS A 98 -9.80 -9.08 7.32
CA LYS A 98 -11.18 -8.63 7.18
C LYS A 98 -11.54 -8.30 5.75
N GLN A 99 -12.68 -8.82 5.29
CA GLN A 99 -13.22 -8.41 4.00
C GLN A 99 -13.85 -7.02 4.12
N GLY A 100 -13.49 -6.10 3.23
CA GLY A 100 -13.99 -4.73 3.26
C GLY A 100 -13.54 -3.87 2.08
N ASP A 101 -14.24 -2.76 1.86
CA ASP A 101 -13.84 -1.74 0.90
C ASP A 101 -12.95 -0.71 1.61
N VAL A 102 -11.77 -0.47 1.06
CA VAL A 102 -10.81 0.52 1.57
C VAL A 102 -11.35 1.96 1.49
N ALA A 103 -12.35 2.21 0.64
CA ALA A 103 -13.05 3.49 0.57
C ALA A 103 -14.09 3.68 1.71
N ALA A 104 -14.33 2.66 2.53
CA ALA A 104 -15.20 2.69 3.70
C ALA A 104 -14.73 1.67 4.75
N LEU A 105 -13.63 1.98 5.42
CA LEU A 105 -12.96 1.09 6.36
C LEU A 105 -13.83 0.86 7.60
N PRO A 106 -14.04 -0.42 8.00
CA PRO A 106 -14.85 -0.77 9.16
C PRO A 106 -14.06 -0.68 10.47
N TYR A 107 -13.35 0.43 10.65
CA TYR A 107 -12.53 0.74 11.81
C TYR A 107 -12.83 2.15 12.34
N PRO A 108 -12.73 2.38 13.66
CA PRO A 108 -12.84 3.72 14.24
C PRO A 108 -11.72 4.65 13.78
N ASP A 109 -11.95 5.95 13.95
CA ASP A 109 -10.94 6.98 13.76
C ASP A 109 -9.75 6.75 14.72
N ASN A 110 -8.54 7.16 14.32
CA ASN A 110 -7.36 7.15 15.18
C ASN A 110 -7.06 5.79 15.85
N THR A 111 -7.23 4.69 15.11
CA THR A 111 -7.02 3.32 15.60
C THR A 111 -5.58 2.85 15.42
N PHE A 112 -4.95 3.17 14.28
CA PHE A 112 -3.68 2.55 13.87
C PHE A 112 -2.49 3.49 14.03
N ASP A 113 -1.36 2.95 14.48
CA ASP A 113 -0.08 3.67 14.55
C ASP A 113 0.54 3.82 13.16
N THR A 114 0.38 2.80 12.31
CA THR A 114 0.81 2.80 10.90
C THR A 114 -0.30 2.28 9.99
N VAL A 115 -0.57 2.95 8.89
CA VAL A 115 -1.36 2.42 7.76
C VAL A 115 -0.43 2.18 6.58
N VAL A 116 -0.57 1.05 5.90
CA VAL A 116 0.30 0.63 4.80
C VAL A 116 -0.55 0.36 3.57
N ASP A 117 -0.07 0.84 2.44
CA ASP A 117 -0.58 0.51 1.11
C ASP A 117 0.59 0.22 0.15
N THR A 118 0.48 -0.86 -0.63
CA THR A 118 1.54 -1.27 -1.58
C THR A 118 0.97 -1.77 -2.91
N PHE A 119 1.22 -1.01 -3.98
CA PHE A 119 0.87 -1.32 -5.37
C PHE A 119 -0.61 -1.62 -5.58
N SER A 120 -1.50 -0.89 -4.91
CA SER A 120 -2.93 -1.12 -4.94
C SER A 120 -3.76 0.14 -5.22
N LEU A 121 -3.30 1.35 -4.88
CA LEU A 121 -4.00 2.61 -5.21
C LEU A 121 -4.26 2.76 -6.71
N CYS A 122 -3.36 2.23 -7.56
CA CYS A 122 -3.50 2.33 -9.01
C CYS A 122 -4.71 1.56 -9.58
N VAL A 123 -5.32 0.66 -8.81
CA VAL A 123 -6.49 -0.15 -9.20
C VAL A 123 -7.77 0.24 -8.45
N PHE A 124 -7.67 1.10 -7.44
CA PHE A 124 -8.84 1.53 -6.68
C PHE A 124 -9.78 2.37 -7.55
N PRO A 125 -11.10 2.10 -7.52
CA PRO A 125 -12.06 2.98 -8.17
C PRO A 125 -12.08 4.40 -7.61
N GLN A 126 -11.77 4.54 -6.32
CA GLN A 126 -11.82 5.79 -5.57
C GLN A 126 -10.57 5.95 -4.70
N PRO A 127 -9.39 6.19 -5.30
CA PRO A 127 -8.13 6.23 -4.57
C PRO A 127 -8.10 7.36 -3.52
N LEU A 128 -8.76 8.49 -3.80
CA LEU A 128 -8.86 9.58 -2.83
C LEU A 128 -9.70 9.19 -1.60
N ALA A 129 -10.79 8.44 -1.77
CA ALA A 129 -11.60 7.98 -0.66
C ALA A 129 -10.80 6.99 0.22
N ALA A 130 -10.03 6.09 -0.40
CA ALA A 130 -9.14 5.20 0.34
C ALA A 130 -8.07 5.96 1.14
N LEU A 131 -7.47 7.00 0.57
CA LEU A 131 -6.51 7.86 1.28
C LEU A 131 -7.15 8.66 2.40
N GLN A 132 -8.40 9.12 2.23
CA GLN A 132 -9.16 9.78 3.29
C GLN A 132 -9.47 8.84 4.44
N GLU A 133 -9.88 7.60 4.14
CA GLU A 133 -10.10 6.58 5.16
C GLU A 133 -8.80 6.19 5.87
N ALA A 134 -7.69 6.05 5.14
CA ALA A 134 -6.36 5.82 5.73
C ALA A 134 -5.99 6.94 6.72
N ALA A 135 -6.22 8.20 6.33
CA ALA A 135 -5.97 9.35 7.19
C ALA A 135 -6.94 9.45 8.38
N ARG A 136 -8.19 9.00 8.23
CA ARG A 136 -9.17 8.95 9.31
C ARG A 136 -8.78 7.92 10.38
N VAL A 137 -8.35 6.73 9.96
CA VAL A 137 -8.08 5.62 10.89
C VAL A 137 -6.68 5.65 11.48
N VAL A 138 -5.73 6.40 10.91
CA VAL A 138 -4.41 6.58 11.51
C VAL A 138 -4.48 7.54 12.70
N LYS A 139 -3.75 7.24 13.78
CA LYS A 139 -3.66 8.10 14.97
C LYS A 139 -3.02 9.44 14.65
N PRO A 140 -3.27 10.49 15.44
CA PRO A 140 -2.49 11.72 15.35
C PRO A 140 -1.02 11.41 15.64
N GLY A 141 -0.12 11.79 14.73
CA GLY A 141 1.31 11.46 14.80
C GLY A 141 1.67 10.05 14.31
N GLY A 142 0.67 9.25 13.89
CA GLY A 142 0.89 8.01 13.16
C GLY A 142 1.31 8.25 11.71
N ARG A 143 1.60 7.16 10.99
CA ARG A 143 2.16 7.23 9.62
C ARG A 143 1.28 6.51 8.61
N VAL A 144 1.23 7.05 7.40
CA VAL A 144 0.71 6.35 6.23
C VAL A 144 1.86 6.06 5.28
N LEU A 145 2.17 4.78 5.07
CA LEU A 145 3.25 4.31 4.20
C LEU A 145 2.66 3.85 2.87
N VAL A 146 3.10 4.45 1.77
CA VAL A 146 2.57 4.16 0.43
C VAL A 146 3.70 3.82 -0.53
N LEU A 147 3.62 2.65 -1.15
CA LEU A 147 4.54 2.22 -2.22
C LEU A 147 3.73 2.03 -3.49
N GLU A 148 3.97 2.88 -4.49
CA GLU A 148 3.16 2.90 -5.70
C GLU A 148 3.98 3.09 -6.98
N HIS A 149 3.34 2.76 -8.10
CA HIS A 149 3.83 3.15 -9.42
C HIS A 149 3.62 4.65 -9.61
N GLN A 150 4.64 5.35 -10.11
CA GLN A 150 4.50 6.73 -10.53
C GLN A 150 4.87 6.87 -12.01
N ARG A 151 4.20 7.81 -12.67
CA ARG A 151 4.70 8.37 -13.92
C ARG A 151 6.17 8.81 -13.79
N SER A 152 7.01 8.33 -14.69
CA SER A 152 8.44 8.63 -14.70
C SER A 152 8.70 10.12 -14.89
N SER A 153 9.79 10.62 -14.29
CA SER A 153 10.32 11.94 -14.59
C SER A 153 11.17 11.96 -15.87
N PHE A 154 11.57 10.78 -16.38
CA PHE A 154 12.30 10.64 -17.63
C PHE A 154 11.32 10.66 -18.81
N ALA A 155 11.36 11.74 -19.61
CA ALA A 155 10.33 12.03 -20.61
C ALA A 155 10.02 10.87 -21.60
N PRO A 156 11.01 10.13 -22.15
CA PRO A 156 10.72 9.00 -23.04
C PRO A 156 9.94 7.87 -22.35
N LEU A 157 10.29 7.55 -21.11
CA LEU A 157 9.58 6.53 -20.32
C LEU A 157 8.20 7.03 -19.88
N ALA A 158 8.08 8.30 -19.53
CA ALA A 158 6.82 8.92 -19.16
C ALA A 158 5.81 8.90 -20.32
N TRP A 159 6.27 9.26 -21.52
CA TRP A 159 5.47 9.17 -22.74
C TRP A 159 5.04 7.72 -23.01
N TYR A 160 5.96 6.77 -22.89
CA TYR A 160 5.66 5.34 -23.05
C TYR A 160 4.58 4.88 -22.05
N GLN A 161 4.68 5.25 -20.78
CA GLN A 161 3.67 4.96 -19.77
C GLN A 161 2.31 5.56 -20.15
N ASP A 162 2.29 6.82 -20.60
CA ASP A 162 1.05 7.53 -20.95
C ASP A 162 0.32 6.86 -22.12
N VAL A 163 1.03 6.45 -23.17
CA VAL A 163 0.39 5.83 -24.35
C VAL A 163 -0.03 4.37 -24.13
N THR A 164 0.56 3.69 -23.15
CA THR A 164 0.28 2.27 -22.88
C THR A 164 -0.64 2.05 -21.68
N ALA A 165 -0.84 3.04 -20.81
CA ALA A 165 -1.55 2.87 -19.54
C ALA A 165 -2.96 2.27 -19.70
N ALA A 166 -3.75 2.74 -20.67
CA ALA A 166 -5.09 2.21 -20.90
C ALA A 166 -5.06 0.74 -21.36
N ALA A 167 -4.12 0.36 -22.23
CA ALA A 167 -3.97 -1.01 -22.69
C ALA A 167 -3.48 -1.94 -21.57
N VAL A 168 -2.53 -1.47 -20.74
CA VAL A 168 -2.03 -2.20 -19.57
C VAL A 168 -3.12 -2.37 -18.52
N ALA A 169 -3.93 -1.33 -18.28
CA ALA A 169 -5.07 -1.42 -17.37
C ALA A 169 -6.11 -2.42 -17.89
N ALA A 170 -6.42 -2.40 -19.19
CA ALA A 170 -7.43 -3.27 -19.79
C ALA A 170 -7.01 -4.74 -19.89
N THR A 171 -5.73 -5.03 -20.10
CA THR A 171 -5.21 -6.39 -20.30
C THR A 171 -4.52 -6.97 -19.06
N GLY A 172 -4.16 -6.12 -18.10
CA GLY A 172 -3.57 -6.48 -16.82
C GLY A 172 -4.56 -6.34 -15.66
N LYS A 173 -4.04 -6.02 -14.47
CA LYS A 173 -4.81 -5.98 -13.21
C LYS A 173 -5.71 -4.74 -13.05
N GLY A 174 -5.95 -3.96 -14.11
CA GLY A 174 -6.62 -2.65 -13.99
C GLY A 174 -5.73 -1.49 -13.57
N CYS A 175 -4.40 -1.70 -13.48
CA CYS A 175 -3.48 -0.68 -12.98
C CYS A 175 -3.17 0.37 -14.04
N TYR A 176 -3.43 1.63 -13.71
CA TYR A 176 -2.96 2.77 -14.49
C TYR A 176 -1.56 3.17 -14.00
N TRP A 177 -0.53 2.64 -14.65
CA TRP A 177 0.87 2.81 -14.25
C TRP A 177 1.51 4.18 -14.58
N ASN A 178 0.69 5.17 -14.94
CA ASN A 178 1.09 6.54 -15.22
C ASN A 178 0.42 7.56 -14.27
N GLN A 179 -0.13 7.11 -13.14
CA GLN A 179 -0.73 8.02 -12.15
C GLN A 179 0.34 8.97 -11.57
N ASP A 180 -0.05 10.23 -11.36
CA ASP A 180 0.78 11.18 -10.64
C ASP A 180 0.49 11.12 -9.13
N VAL A 181 1.29 10.30 -8.46
CA VAL A 181 1.26 10.12 -7.00
C VAL A 181 1.55 11.44 -6.26
N LYS A 182 2.21 12.45 -6.87
CA LYS A 182 2.45 13.75 -6.19
C LYS A 182 1.16 14.53 -5.96
N ASP A 183 0.22 14.46 -6.89
CA ASP A 183 -1.08 15.11 -6.75
C ASP A 183 -1.95 14.37 -5.74
N GLN A 184 -1.81 13.05 -5.65
CA GLN A 184 -2.43 12.25 -4.58
C GLN A 184 -1.80 12.56 -3.21
N LYS A 185 -0.46 12.71 -3.14
CA LYS A 185 0.27 13.12 -1.94
C LYS A 185 -0.19 14.49 -1.44
N LYS A 186 -0.32 15.50 -2.30
CA LYS A 186 -0.81 16.83 -1.86
C LYS A 186 -2.21 16.74 -1.25
N LYS A 187 -3.06 15.88 -1.79
CA LYS A 187 -4.42 15.66 -1.29
C LYS A 187 -4.44 14.84 0.02
N ALA A 188 -3.53 13.88 0.18
CA ALA A 188 -3.43 13.02 1.37
C ALA A 188 -2.61 13.63 2.52
N ALA A 189 -1.55 14.39 2.22
CA ALA A 189 -0.70 15.07 3.20
C ALA A 189 -1.41 16.22 3.92
N ALA A 190 -2.53 16.70 3.37
CA ALA A 190 -3.44 17.57 4.11
C ALA A 190 -4.12 16.85 5.31
N ALA A 191 -4.04 15.51 5.38
CA ALA A 191 -4.75 14.70 6.35
C ALA A 191 -3.85 13.83 7.26
N ALA A 192 -2.62 13.46 6.87
CA ALA A 192 -1.67 12.70 7.69
C ALA A 192 -0.20 12.85 7.22
N ASP A 193 0.78 12.38 8.02
CA ASP A 193 2.18 12.25 7.59
C ASP A 193 2.33 11.04 6.66
N VAL A 194 2.57 11.30 5.36
CA VAL A 194 2.60 10.28 4.31
C VAL A 194 4.02 10.09 3.79
N LEU A 195 4.57 8.90 4.03
CA LEU A 195 5.86 8.48 3.48
C LEU A 195 5.65 7.69 2.19
N HIS A 196 6.41 8.04 1.15
CA HIS A 196 6.35 7.37 -0.15
C HIS A 196 7.69 6.75 -0.54
N GLN A 197 7.64 5.56 -1.13
CA GLN A 197 8.78 4.92 -1.80
C GLN A 197 8.44 4.65 -3.29
N PHE A 198 9.41 4.84 -4.19
CA PHE A 198 9.19 4.95 -5.65
C PHE A 198 9.68 3.72 -6.42
N VAL A 199 8.96 3.35 -7.50
CA VAL A 199 9.45 2.35 -8.48
C VAL A 199 9.17 2.70 -9.95
N MET A 200 10.23 3.08 -10.67
CA MET A 200 10.70 2.51 -11.94
C MET A 200 11.85 3.38 -12.50
N GLY A 201 13.03 2.77 -12.64
CA GLY A 201 14.33 3.42 -12.89
C GLY A 201 14.99 3.83 -11.56
N LYS A 202 16.05 3.10 -11.14
CA LYS A 202 16.72 3.20 -9.83
C LYS A 202 16.65 4.60 -9.17
N ALA A 203 16.14 4.59 -7.93
CA ALA A 203 16.00 5.70 -7.00
C ALA A 203 17.09 6.78 -7.12
N ASN A 204 16.65 8.03 -7.31
CA ASN A 204 17.42 9.15 -6.79
C ASN A 204 17.11 9.25 -5.29
N LYS A 205 18.18 9.05 -4.51
CA LYS A 205 18.36 9.05 -3.06
C LYS A 205 17.35 9.85 -2.21
N LEU A 206 16.99 9.25 -1.07
CA LEU A 206 16.95 9.86 0.27
C LEU A 206 16.92 11.40 0.30
N GLY A 207 15.74 11.96 0.50
CA GLY A 207 15.48 13.34 0.88
C GLY A 207 13.97 13.47 0.99
N GLU A 208 13.38 13.54 2.18
CA GLU A 208 13.57 14.65 3.12
C GLU A 208 13.74 14.13 4.56
N ALA A 209 14.99 14.10 5.02
CA ALA A 209 15.28 14.29 6.44
C ALA A 209 15.41 15.80 6.69
N ARG A 210 14.61 16.30 7.63
CA ARG A 210 14.77 17.50 8.50
C ARG A 210 13.53 18.41 8.51
N SER A 211 12.59 18.09 9.39
CA SER A 211 12.04 19.13 10.28
C SER A 211 12.43 18.79 11.72
N GLY A 212 13.72 18.97 12.01
CA GLY A 212 14.18 19.04 13.38
C GLY A 212 13.57 20.27 14.04
N ARG A 213 12.53 20.08 14.86
CA ARG A 213 12.29 20.94 16.02
C ARG A 213 12.25 20.07 17.26
N ARG A 214 13.45 19.92 17.81
CA ARG A 214 13.70 19.55 19.19
C ARG A 214 13.11 20.69 20.04
N CYS A 215 11.90 20.52 20.58
CA CYS A 215 11.45 21.35 21.69
C CYS A 215 12.29 20.97 22.91
N GLN A 216 13.42 21.63 23.08
CA GLN A 216 14.12 21.65 24.35
C GLN A 216 13.41 22.66 25.26
N HIS A 217 13.10 22.17 26.46
CA HIS A 217 12.77 22.97 27.63
C HIS A 217 13.68 24.18 27.78
N ILE A 218 13.08 25.33 28.08
CA ILE A 218 13.71 26.35 28.93
C ILE A 218 12.70 26.64 30.04
N SER A 219 12.96 26.00 31.18
CA SER A 219 12.53 26.47 32.49
C SER A 219 13.43 27.62 32.92
N SER A 220 12.83 28.74 33.28
CA SER A 220 13.36 29.76 34.19
C SER A 220 12.16 30.41 34.87
#